data_AF-G5HA10-F1
#
_entry.id   AF-G5HA10-F1
#
_cell.length_a   1.000
_cell.length_b   1.000
_cell.length_c   1.000
_cell.angle_alpha   90.00
_cell.angle_beta   90.00
_cell.angle_gamma   90.00
#
_symmetry.space_group_name_H-M   'P 1'
#
loop_
_entity.id
_entity.type
_entity.pdbx_description
1 polymer ?
#
loop_
_entity_poly.entity_id
_entity_poly.type
_entity_poly.pdbx_seq_one_letter_code
_entity_poly.pdbx_strand_id
1 'polypeptide(L)'
;MKIKSFLATLLVAISSIVAFSSCNNDKEETEYYFFKLTAAITDPGDMSQSEIDLVDQALDLLETTYNGNVFNQAMTVETAKSVLDKMADELKSKSGTSGQPVTVTLRLTSSSTGDLVETVTILPR
;
A
#
# COMPACT_ATOMS: atom_id res chain seq x y z
N MET A 1 -11.01 21.77 -1.69
CA MET A 1 -10.65 21.04 -0.45
C MET A 1 -10.91 19.56 -0.71
N LYS A 2 -9.90 18.81 -1.21
CA LYS A 2 -10.08 17.42 -1.71
C LYS A 2 -8.91 16.48 -1.37
N ILE A 3 -7.65 16.97 -1.43
CA ILE A 3 -6.43 16.21 -1.08
C ILE A 3 -6.33 15.82 0.42
N LYS A 4 -6.85 16.66 1.32
CA LYS A 4 -6.78 16.44 2.78
C LYS A 4 -7.54 15.19 3.22
N SER A 5 -8.68 14.90 2.58
CA SER A 5 -9.44 13.66 2.82
C SER A 5 -8.71 12.44 2.26
N PHE A 6 -8.04 12.57 1.11
CA PHE A 6 -7.24 11.48 0.54
C PHE A 6 -6.08 11.12 1.48
N LEU A 7 -5.29 12.12 1.95
CA LEU A 7 -4.19 11.89 2.88
C LEU A 7 -4.63 11.30 4.22
N ALA A 8 -5.68 11.85 4.84
CA ALA A 8 -6.20 11.32 6.10
C ALA A 8 -6.61 9.86 5.95
N THR A 9 -7.07 9.48 4.76
CA THR A 9 -7.55 8.14 4.51
C THR A 9 -6.43 7.15 4.17
N LEU A 10 -5.42 7.60 3.41
CA LEU A 10 -4.17 6.88 3.22
C LEU A 10 -3.49 6.61 4.57
N LEU A 11 -3.45 7.60 5.47
CA LEU A 11 -2.96 7.47 6.85
C LEU A 11 -3.72 6.43 7.68
N VAL A 12 -5.06 6.38 7.57
CA VAL A 12 -5.86 5.35 8.26
C VAL A 12 -5.58 3.95 7.69
N ALA A 13 -5.49 3.81 6.37
CA ALA A 13 -5.13 2.54 5.74
C ALA A 13 -3.75 2.05 6.22
N ILE A 14 -2.76 2.94 6.32
CA ILE A 14 -1.42 2.64 6.87
C ILE A 14 -1.51 2.03 8.28
N SER A 15 -2.35 2.62 9.15
CA SER A 15 -2.53 2.13 10.53
C SER A 15 -3.22 0.76 10.63
N SER A 16 -4.10 0.42 9.67
CA SER A 16 -4.73 -0.90 9.61
C SER A 16 -3.78 -1.97 9.09
N ILE A 17 -2.84 -1.61 8.20
CA ILE A 17 -1.91 -2.53 7.56
C ILE A 17 -0.92 -3.16 8.55
N VAL A 18 -0.43 -2.38 9.52
CA VAL A 18 0.45 -2.90 10.58
C VAL A 18 -0.23 -3.94 11.49
N ALA A 19 -1.56 -3.87 11.64
CA ALA A 19 -2.31 -4.82 12.46
C ALA A 19 -2.47 -6.20 11.80
N PHE A 20 -2.38 -6.30 10.47
CA PHE A 20 -2.52 -7.59 9.77
C PHE A 20 -1.28 -8.48 9.86
N SER A 21 -0.11 -7.95 10.23
CA SER A 21 1.13 -8.73 10.39
C SER A 21 1.12 -9.68 11.59
N SER A 22 0.26 -9.44 12.58
CA SER A 22 0.22 -10.22 13.83
C SER A 22 -0.58 -11.52 13.74
N CYS A 23 -1.24 -11.82 12.62
CA CYS A 23 -2.11 -12.98 12.51
C CYS A 23 -1.73 -13.83 11.30
N ASN A 24 -0.83 -14.80 11.49
CA ASN A 24 -1.06 -16.08 10.83
C ASN A 24 -0.58 -17.24 11.70
N ASN A 25 -1.57 -17.96 12.23
CA ASN A 25 -1.45 -19.29 12.79
C ASN A 25 -1.61 -20.32 11.66
N ASP A 26 -0.82 -21.38 11.75
CA ASP A 26 -1.12 -22.74 11.32
C ASP A 26 -1.42 -22.99 9.83
N LYS A 27 -0.38 -23.00 8.98
CA LYS A 27 -0.27 -23.94 7.84
C LYS A 27 1.17 -24.35 7.60
N GLU A 28 1.37 -25.61 7.21
CA GLU A 28 2.65 -26.29 6.94
C GLU A 28 3.40 -25.75 5.70
N GLU A 29 3.49 -24.43 5.52
CA GLU A 29 4.36 -23.86 4.49
C GLU A 29 5.78 -23.68 5.04
N THR A 30 6.77 -24.16 4.29
CA THR A 30 8.16 -24.32 4.74
C THR A 30 9.08 -23.16 4.35
N GLU A 31 8.63 -22.21 3.52
CA GLU A 31 9.47 -21.13 3.01
C GLU A 31 8.90 -19.74 3.30
N TYR A 32 9.67 -18.96 4.07
CA TYR A 32 9.32 -17.62 4.49
C TYR A 32 10.32 -16.62 3.91
N TYR A 33 9.82 -15.46 3.51
CA TYR A 33 10.58 -14.44 2.81
C TYR A 33 10.34 -13.06 3.41
N PHE A 34 11.34 -12.20 3.28
CA PHE A 34 11.22 -10.79 3.67
C PHE A 34 10.81 -9.97 2.46
N PHE A 35 9.73 -9.20 2.61
CA PHE A 35 9.19 -8.35 1.56
C PHE A 35 9.31 -6.88 1.94
N LYS A 36 9.95 -6.10 1.08
CA LYS A 36 10.00 -4.64 1.20
C LYS A 36 8.86 -4.01 0.41
N LEU A 37 8.10 -3.12 1.04
CA LEU A 37 7.08 -2.32 0.37
C LEU A 37 7.70 -1.09 -0.30
N THR A 38 7.25 -0.84 -1.53
CA THR A 38 7.41 0.42 -2.26
C THR A 38 6.06 0.83 -2.84
N ALA A 39 5.72 2.11 -2.79
CA ALA A 39 4.46 2.65 -3.25
C ALA A 39 4.68 3.98 -3.99
N ALA A 40 4.12 4.13 -5.18
CA ALA A 40 4.31 5.34 -5.98
C ALA A 40 3.06 5.69 -6.81
N ILE A 41 2.87 6.98 -7.08
CA ILE A 41 1.93 7.43 -8.10
C ILE A 41 2.50 7.10 -9.48
N THR A 42 1.77 6.35 -10.28
CA THR A 42 2.17 6.01 -11.66
C THR A 42 1.35 6.76 -12.70
N ASP A 43 0.17 7.23 -12.33
CA ASP A 43 -0.62 8.18 -13.12
C ASP A 43 -1.24 9.23 -12.17
N PRO A 44 -0.77 10.48 -12.19
CA PRO A 44 -1.29 11.53 -11.33
C PRO A 44 -2.62 12.12 -11.80
N GLY A 45 -3.10 11.78 -13.01
CA GLY A 45 -4.22 12.46 -13.64
C GLY A 45 -3.99 13.99 -13.72
N ASP A 46 -5.01 14.76 -13.38
CA ASP A 46 -4.99 16.23 -13.37
C ASP A 46 -4.43 16.83 -12.04
N MET A 47 -3.73 16.04 -11.20
CA MET A 47 -3.14 16.58 -9.96
C MET A 47 -2.11 17.67 -10.24
N SER A 48 -2.14 18.74 -9.45
CA SER A 48 -1.05 19.72 -9.41
C SER A 48 0.20 19.13 -8.77
N GLN A 49 1.38 19.69 -9.05
CA GLN A 49 2.63 19.24 -8.42
C GLN A 49 2.56 19.25 -6.89
N SER A 50 1.96 20.28 -6.30
CA SER A 50 1.78 20.35 -4.84
C SER A 50 0.86 19.25 -4.27
N GLU A 51 -0.04 18.70 -5.08
CA GLU A 51 -0.90 17.58 -4.68
C GLU A 51 -0.15 16.26 -4.79
N ILE A 52 0.63 16.08 -5.86
CA ILE A 52 1.54 14.95 -6.03
C ILE A 52 2.51 14.87 -4.85
N ASP A 53 3.18 15.97 -4.50
CA ASP A 53 4.15 16.03 -3.40
C ASP A 53 3.54 15.62 -2.04
N LEU A 54 2.25 15.91 -1.82
CA LEU A 54 1.55 15.51 -0.60
C LEU A 54 1.19 14.03 -0.60
N VAL A 55 0.82 13.48 -1.76
CA VAL A 55 0.53 12.04 -1.88
C VAL A 55 1.83 11.24 -1.73
N ASP A 56 2.91 11.66 -2.38
CA ASP A 56 4.23 11.02 -2.27
C ASP A 56 4.71 10.99 -0.81
N GLN A 57 4.58 12.08 -0.06
CA GLN A 57 4.89 12.10 1.38
C GLN A 57 4.09 11.07 2.19
N ALA A 58 2.83 10.83 1.82
CA ALA A 58 1.99 9.87 2.51
C ALA A 58 2.32 8.42 2.09
N LEU A 59 2.73 8.19 0.84
CA LEU A 59 3.25 6.90 0.38
C LEU A 59 4.61 6.59 1.02
N ASP A 60 5.51 7.56 1.15
CA ASP A 60 6.78 7.42 1.87
C ASP A 60 6.55 7.01 3.34
N LEU A 61 5.52 7.56 3.98
CA LEU A 61 5.14 7.18 5.34
C LEU A 61 4.57 5.76 5.41
N LEU A 62 3.78 5.33 4.41
CA LEU A 62 3.33 3.94 4.28
C LEU A 62 4.52 3.00 4.18
N GLU A 63 5.45 3.29 3.27
CA GLU A 63 6.67 2.51 3.08
C GLU A 63 7.48 2.43 4.36
N THR A 64 7.75 3.57 5.00
CA THR A 64 8.57 3.63 6.22
C THR A 64 7.90 2.87 7.37
N THR A 65 6.58 3.02 7.52
CA THR A 65 5.83 2.35 8.60
C THR A 65 5.75 0.84 8.39
N TYR A 66 5.48 0.39 7.16
CA TYR A 66 5.47 -1.02 6.82
C TYR A 66 6.88 -1.61 6.96
N ASN A 67 7.89 -0.96 6.38
CA ASN A 67 9.25 -1.46 6.38
C ASN A 67 9.93 -1.37 7.76
N GLY A 68 9.46 -0.49 8.65
CA GLY A 68 9.94 -0.45 10.04
C GLY A 68 9.36 -1.55 10.93
N ASN A 69 8.08 -1.91 10.73
CA ASN A 69 7.35 -2.80 11.64
C ASN A 69 7.16 -4.23 11.10
N VAL A 70 7.04 -4.38 9.78
CA VAL A 70 6.64 -5.63 9.11
C VAL A 70 7.78 -6.25 8.32
N PHE A 71 8.70 -5.46 7.76
CA PHE A 71 9.84 -6.01 6.98
C PHE A 71 10.71 -6.99 7.76
N ASN A 72 10.78 -6.88 9.09
CA ASN A 72 11.54 -7.83 9.93
C ASN A 72 10.79 -9.14 10.19
N GLN A 73 9.56 -9.29 9.66
CA GLN A 73 8.75 -10.49 9.80
C GLN A 73 8.77 -11.25 8.48
N ALA A 74 9.37 -12.43 8.49
CA ALA A 74 9.35 -13.31 7.33
C ALA A 74 7.91 -13.84 7.14
N MET A 75 7.40 -13.82 5.92
CA MET A 75 6.05 -14.27 5.58
C MET A 75 6.07 -15.13 4.31
N THR A 76 5.04 -15.95 4.13
CA THR A 76 4.88 -16.72 2.89
C THR A 76 4.47 -15.82 1.73
N VAL A 77 4.69 -16.27 0.49
CA VAL A 77 4.27 -15.53 -0.72
C VAL A 77 2.75 -15.30 -0.72
N GLU A 78 1.96 -16.30 -0.29
CA GLU A 78 0.51 -16.17 -0.19
C GLU A 78 0.09 -15.10 0.83
N THR A 79 0.76 -15.06 1.98
CA THR A 79 0.51 -14.05 3.01
C THR A 79 0.87 -12.65 2.50
N ALA A 80 2.03 -12.50 1.84
CA ALA A 80 2.45 -11.23 1.23
C ALA A 80 1.44 -10.74 0.18
N LYS A 81 0.95 -11.65 -0.67
CA LYS A 81 -0.09 -11.32 -1.66
C LYS A 81 -1.39 -10.89 -0.98
N SER A 82 -1.86 -11.61 0.03
CA SER A 82 -3.08 -11.23 0.78
C SER A 82 -2.94 -9.87 1.46
N VAL A 83 -1.75 -9.56 1.99
CA VAL A 83 -1.46 -8.24 2.56
C VAL A 83 -1.55 -7.17 1.48
N LEU A 84 -0.91 -7.39 0.33
CA LEU A 84 -0.92 -6.46 -0.81
C LEU A 84 -2.35 -6.19 -1.32
N ASP A 85 -3.16 -7.26 -1.48
CA ASP A 85 -4.57 -7.16 -1.89
C ASP A 85 -5.38 -6.33 -0.88
N LYS A 86 -5.20 -6.57 0.43
CA LYS A 86 -5.87 -5.78 1.48
C LYS A 86 -5.46 -4.30 1.45
N MET A 87 -4.19 -3.99 1.16
CA MET A 87 -3.77 -2.60 1.01
C MET A 87 -4.49 -1.94 -0.16
N ALA A 88 -4.55 -2.62 -1.30
CA ALA A 88 -5.22 -2.11 -2.50
C ALA A 88 -6.73 -1.93 -2.26
N ASP A 89 -7.39 -2.89 -1.62
CA ASP A 89 -8.80 -2.83 -1.26
C ASP A 89 -9.10 -1.68 -0.28
N GLU A 90 -8.25 -1.48 0.74
CA GLU A 90 -8.40 -0.33 1.63
C GLU A 90 -8.26 0.98 0.88
N LEU A 91 -7.23 1.15 0.03
CA LEU A 91 -7.09 2.35 -0.80
C LEU A 91 -8.29 2.58 -1.71
N LYS A 92 -8.83 1.52 -2.30
CA LYS A 92 -10.01 1.58 -3.19
C LYS A 92 -11.30 1.87 -2.45
N SER A 93 -11.54 1.27 -1.28
CA SER A 93 -12.76 1.48 -0.46
C SER A 93 -12.94 2.95 -0.05
N LYS A 94 -11.84 3.68 -0.08
CA LYS A 94 -11.71 5.07 0.32
C LYS A 94 -11.75 6.04 -0.84
N SER A 95 -11.72 5.52 -2.06
CA SER A 95 -12.00 6.26 -3.29
C SER A 95 -13.29 7.09 -3.14
N GLY A 96 -13.27 8.26 -3.76
CA GLY A 96 -14.45 9.08 -3.98
C GLY A 96 -15.22 8.68 -5.22
N THR A 97 -16.13 9.56 -5.59
CA THR A 97 -17.08 9.35 -6.69
C THR A 97 -16.94 10.40 -7.79
N SER A 98 -16.02 11.37 -7.66
CA SER A 98 -15.91 12.49 -8.60
C SER A 98 -14.47 12.97 -8.78
N GLY A 99 -14.11 13.37 -9.99
CA GLY A 99 -12.75 13.79 -10.33
C GLY A 99 -12.04 12.79 -11.24
N GLN A 100 -10.85 13.14 -11.68
CA GLN A 100 -10.08 12.28 -12.57
C GLN A 100 -9.36 11.19 -11.74
N PRO A 101 -9.30 9.94 -12.23
CA PRO A 101 -8.60 8.86 -11.56
C PRO A 101 -7.12 9.15 -11.36
N VAL A 102 -6.61 8.74 -10.21
CA VAL A 102 -5.18 8.70 -9.87
C VAL A 102 -4.80 7.25 -9.65
N THR A 103 -3.70 6.81 -10.25
CA THR A 103 -3.23 5.44 -10.13
C THR A 103 -1.99 5.37 -9.26
N VAL A 104 -2.07 4.52 -8.23
CA VAL A 104 -0.98 4.20 -7.32
C VAL A 104 -0.59 2.73 -7.54
N THR A 105 0.70 2.47 -7.66
CA THR A 105 1.24 1.12 -7.69
C THR A 105 1.88 0.80 -6.35
N LEU A 106 1.45 -0.32 -5.76
CA LEU A 106 2.04 -0.94 -4.59
C LEU A 106 2.89 -2.12 -5.02
N ARG A 107 4.09 -2.26 -4.45
CA ARG A 107 5.02 -3.34 -4.77
C ARG A 107 5.64 -3.92 -3.51
N LEU A 108 5.54 -5.23 -3.34
CA LEU A 108 6.31 -5.99 -2.36
C LEU A 108 7.47 -6.70 -3.08
N THR A 109 8.70 -6.36 -2.73
CA THR A 109 9.92 -6.90 -3.35
C THR A 109 10.64 -7.87 -2.41
N SER A 110 10.97 -9.07 -2.89
CA SER A 110 11.82 -10.04 -2.20
C SER A 110 12.96 -10.48 -3.12
N SER A 111 14.19 -10.53 -2.59
CA SER A 111 15.35 -10.99 -3.35
C SER A 111 15.27 -12.46 -3.78
N SER A 112 14.39 -13.23 -3.14
CA SER A 112 14.28 -14.68 -3.36
C SER A 112 13.11 -15.06 -4.27
N THR A 113 12.04 -14.27 -4.29
CA THR A 113 10.79 -14.59 -5.01
C THR A 113 10.44 -13.58 -6.11
N GLY A 114 11.13 -12.44 -6.18
CA GLY A 114 10.82 -11.35 -7.10
C GLY A 114 9.76 -10.39 -6.56
N ASP A 115 9.11 -9.66 -7.48
CA ASP A 115 8.16 -8.60 -7.18
C ASP A 115 6.72 -9.12 -7.18
N LEU A 116 5.97 -8.80 -6.13
CA LEU A 116 4.50 -8.81 -6.14
C LEU A 116 4.02 -7.38 -6.34
N VAL A 117 3.13 -7.15 -7.29
CA VAL A 117 2.70 -5.82 -7.71
C VAL A 117 1.18 -5.76 -7.75
N GLU A 118 0.62 -4.72 -7.13
CA GLU A 118 -0.79 -4.36 -7.25
C GLU A 118 -0.92 -2.91 -7.67
N THR A 119 -1.93 -2.62 -8.49
CA THR A 119 -2.17 -1.27 -9.00
C THR A 119 -3.60 -0.88 -8.70
N VAL A 120 -3.74 0.22 -7.95
CA VAL A 120 -5.03 0.74 -7.52
C VAL A 120 -5.29 2.08 -8.16
N THR A 121 -6.46 2.20 -8.79
CA THR A 121 -6.96 3.48 -9.28
C THR A 121 -7.96 4.04 -8.28
N ILE A 122 -7.68 5.24 -7.80
CA ILE A 122 -8.45 5.94 -6.78
C ILE A 122 -9.04 7.19 -7.42
N LEU A 123 -10.35 7.38 -7.28
CA LEU A 123 -10.99 8.64 -7.60
C LEU A 123 -10.86 9.55 -6.37
N PRO A 124 -10.45 10.82 -6.52
CA PRO A 124 -10.54 11.79 -5.44
C PRO A 124 -11.98 11.93 -4.92
N ARG A 125 -12.16 12.34 -3.66
CA ARG A 125 -13.47 12.77 -3.12
C ARG A 125 -13.70 14.25 -3.40
#